data_AF-A0A327S2I4-F1
#
_entry.id   AF-A0A327S2I4-F1
#
_cell.length_a   1.000
_cell.length_b   1.000
_cell.length_c   1.000
_cell.angle_alpha   90.00
_cell.angle_beta   90.00
_cell.angle_gamma   90.00
#
_symmetry.space_group_name_H-M   'P 1'
#
loop_
_entity.id
_entity.type
_entity.pdbx_description
1 polymer ?
#
loop_
_entity_poly.entity_id
_entity_poly.type
_entity_poly.pdbx_seq_one_letter_code
_entity_poly.pdbx_strand_id
1 'polypeptide(L)'
;MDVFKGQNILNFVKELPDDDSCKAYLAKIKWQDGFKCMKCGHTKGCAKAGYTYQCYNCQHVESSTANTLFHKVKFGLHKAFCIVFEMATSTKSV
;
A
#
# COMPACT_ATOMS: atom_id res chain seq x y z
N MET A 1 -8.58 4.33 17.16
CA MET A 1 -8.14 5.24 16.08
C MET A 1 -6.83 5.83 16.53
N ASP A 2 -5.75 5.06 16.40
CA ASP A 2 -4.42 5.50 16.79
C ASP A 2 -3.87 6.38 15.67
N VAL A 3 -4.12 7.67 15.86
CA VAL A 3 -3.58 8.77 15.07
C VAL A 3 -2.07 8.58 14.99
N PHE A 4 -1.53 8.61 13.77
CA PHE A 4 -0.09 8.59 13.49
C PHE A 4 0.62 9.56 14.44
N LYS A 5 1.22 9.04 15.52
CA LYS A 5 2.12 9.80 16.39
C LYS A 5 3.19 10.35 15.48
N GLY A 6 3.33 11.67 15.41
CA GLY A 6 4.26 12.38 14.52
C GLY A 6 5.61 11.68 14.42
N GLN A 7 5.73 10.80 13.43
CA GLN A 7 6.99 10.19 13.09
C GLN A 7 7.76 11.27 12.32
N ASN A 8 9.07 11.32 12.50
CA ASN A 8 9.90 12.16 11.66
C ASN A 8 10.07 11.44 10.31
N ILE A 9 10.20 12.17 9.20
CA ILE A 9 10.43 11.59 7.86
C ILE A 9 11.61 10.60 7.86
N LEU A 10 12.60 10.83 8.74
CA LEU A 10 13.74 9.95 8.93
C LEU A 10 13.38 8.54 9.45
N ASN A 11 12.39 8.40 10.34
CA ASN A 11 11.93 7.10 10.79
C ASN A 11 11.13 6.39 9.70
N PHE A 12 10.33 7.15 8.97
CA PHE A 12 9.56 6.63 7.85
C PHE A 12 10.46 6.07 6.73
N VAL A 13 11.52 6.81 6.35
CA VAL A 13 12.52 6.35 5.37
C VAL A 13 13.33 5.16 5.90
N LYS A 14 13.56 5.06 7.22
CA LYS A 14 14.20 3.88 7.81
C LYS A 14 13.33 2.62 7.77
N GLU A 15 12.03 2.76 8.00
CA GLU A 15 11.08 1.64 7.93
C GLU A 15 10.78 1.22 6.47
N LEU A 16 10.86 2.16 5.53
CA LEU A 16 10.56 1.96 4.11
C LEU A 16 11.73 2.41 3.21
N PRO A 17 12.90 1.74 3.26
CA PRO A 17 14.08 2.16 2.51
C PRO A 17 13.94 1.96 0.99
N ASP A 18 13.19 0.93 0.58
CA ASP A 18 13.11 0.46 -0.79
C ASP A 18 11.66 0.34 -1.30
N ASP A 19 11.51 0.33 -2.63
CA ASP A 19 10.23 0.06 -3.30
C ASP A 19 9.61 -1.28 -2.89
N ASP A 20 10.44 -2.28 -2.54
CA ASP A 20 9.97 -3.60 -2.10
C ASP A 20 9.30 -3.52 -0.72
N SER A 21 9.96 -2.87 0.25
CA SER A 21 9.42 -2.62 1.59
C SER A 21 8.11 -1.82 1.51
N CYS A 22 8.05 -0.83 0.62
CA CYS A 22 6.82 -0.08 0.35
C CYS A 22 5.68 -0.98 -0.15
N LYS A 23 5.95 -1.93 -1.06
CA LYS A 23 4.95 -2.89 -1.55
C LYS A 23 4.52 -3.86 -0.46
N ALA A 24 5.44 -4.32 0.38
CA ALA A 24 5.15 -5.19 1.52
C ALA A 24 4.23 -4.51 2.52
N TYR A 25 4.52 -3.24 2.84
CA TYR A 25 3.70 -2.42 3.74
C TYR A 25 2.29 -2.20 3.18
N LEU A 26 2.17 -1.87 1.89
CA LEU A 26 0.87 -1.77 1.21
C LEU A 26 0.09 -3.07 1.25
N ALA A 27 0.74 -4.20 0.98
CA ALA A 27 0.11 -5.51 1.03
C ALA A 27 -0.43 -5.82 2.42
N LYS A 28 0.36 -5.55 3.45
CA LYS A 28 -0.02 -5.76 4.85
C LYS A 28 -1.26 -4.95 5.20
N ILE A 29 -1.31 -3.67 4.85
CA ILE A 29 -2.48 -2.81 5.14
C ILE A 29 -3.69 -3.23 4.30
N LYS A 30 -3.51 -3.44 2.99
CA LYS A 30 -4.61 -3.73 2.05
C LYS A 30 -5.33 -5.03 2.41
N TRP A 31 -4.62 -6.02 2.92
CA TRP A 31 -5.17 -7.35 3.24
C TRP A 31 -5.14 -7.67 4.73
N GLN A 32 -4.99 -6.66 5.60
CA GLN A 32 -4.99 -6.83 7.06
C GLN A 32 -6.31 -7.46 7.56
N ASP A 33 -7.43 -6.99 7.03
CA ASP A 33 -8.78 -7.48 7.34
C ASP A 33 -9.20 -8.68 6.48
N GLY A 34 -8.26 -9.26 5.72
CA GLY A 34 -8.48 -10.38 4.82
C GLY A 34 -8.50 -9.98 3.34
N PHE A 35 -8.24 -10.98 2.48
CA PHE A 35 -8.34 -10.78 1.04
C PHE A 35 -9.80 -10.63 0.62
N LYS A 36 -10.11 -9.58 -0.14
CA LYS A 36 -11.41 -9.43 -0.83
C LYS A 36 -11.14 -8.96 -2.25
N CYS A 37 -11.58 -9.74 -3.23
CA CYS A 37 -11.42 -9.39 -4.63
C CYS A 37 -12.30 -8.18 -4.97
N MET A 38 -11.72 -7.11 -5.52
CA MET A 38 -12.48 -5.92 -5.91
C MET A 38 -13.41 -6.15 -7.12
N LYS A 39 -13.08 -7.10 -8.01
CA LYS A 39 -13.93 -7.39 -9.18
C LYS A 39 -15.18 -8.21 -8.84
N CYS A 40 -15.04 -9.22 -7.98
CA CYS A 40 -16.10 -10.21 -7.75
C CYS A 40 -16.56 -10.32 -6.29
N GLY A 41 -15.92 -9.61 -5.36
CA GLY A 41 -16.25 -9.64 -3.94
C GLY A 41 -15.84 -10.90 -3.19
N HIS A 42 -15.22 -11.89 -3.87
CA HIS A 42 -14.83 -13.15 -3.25
C HIS A 42 -13.66 -12.98 -2.28
N THR A 43 -13.72 -13.67 -1.14
CA THR A 43 -12.73 -13.51 -0.06
C THR A 43 -11.58 -14.52 -0.10
N LYS A 44 -11.64 -15.49 -1.01
CA LYS A 44 -10.57 -16.49 -1.17
C LYS A 44 -9.68 -16.17 -2.37
N GLY A 45 -8.38 -16.18 -2.12
CA GLY A 45 -7.34 -16.01 -3.12
C GLY A 45 -6.01 -16.59 -2.64
N CYS A 46 -5.04 -16.64 -3.54
CA CYS A 46 -3.69 -17.12 -3.28
C CYS A 46 -2.70 -15.96 -3.39
N ALA A 47 -1.79 -15.84 -2.42
CA ALA A 47 -0.68 -14.90 -2.51
C ALA A 47 0.36 -15.39 -3.53
N LYS A 48 0.77 -14.51 -4.42
CA LYS A 48 1.80 -14.74 -5.44
C LYS A 48 3.02 -13.87 -5.17
N ALA A 49 4.11 -14.18 -5.86
CA ALA A 49 5.34 -13.40 -5.80
C ALA A 49 5.11 -11.91 -6.11
N GLY A 50 5.92 -11.04 -5.52
CA GLY A 50 5.85 -9.59 -5.74
C GLY A 50 4.64 -8.91 -5.10
N TYR A 51 4.14 -9.43 -3.97
CA TYR A 51 3.02 -8.85 -3.22
C TYR A 51 1.74 -8.73 -4.04
N THR A 52 1.44 -9.79 -4.80
CA THR A 52 0.22 -9.90 -5.60
C THR A 52 -0.68 -10.98 -5.02
N TYR A 53 -1.99 -10.84 -5.20
CA TYR A 53 -2.98 -11.84 -4.83
C TYR A 53 -3.78 -12.24 -6.05
N GLN A 54 -3.96 -13.54 -6.26
CA GLN A 54 -4.84 -14.07 -7.30
C GLN A 54 -6.14 -14.58 -6.70
N CYS A 55 -7.27 -14.06 -7.15
CA CYS A 55 -8.58 -14.58 -6.73
C CYS A 55 -8.84 -15.98 -7.32
N TYR A 56 -9.39 -16.90 -6.52
CA TYR A 56 -9.76 -18.23 -7.03
C TYR A 56 -10.99 -18.24 -7.95
N ASN A 57 -11.92 -17.29 -7.76
CA ASN A 57 -13.17 -17.26 -8.50
C ASN A 57 -13.00 -16.65 -9.90
N CYS A 58 -12.50 -15.41 -9.97
CA CYS A 58 -12.36 -14.69 -11.24
C CYS A 58 -10.94 -14.74 -11.83
N GLN A 59 -10.00 -15.43 -11.17
CA GLN A 59 -8.59 -15.53 -11.57
C GLN A 59 -7.87 -14.17 -11.73
N HIS A 60 -8.48 -13.09 -11.22
CA HIS A 60 -7.93 -11.76 -11.28
C HIS A 60 -6.72 -11.63 -10.37
N VAL A 61 -5.62 -11.11 -10.90
CA VAL A 61 -4.39 -10.84 -10.16
C VAL A 61 -4.41 -9.37 -9.72
N GLU A 62 -4.50 -9.17 -8.41
CA GLU A 62 -4.47 -7.87 -7.75
C GLU A 62 -3.06 -7.62 -7.21
N SER A 63 -2.40 -6.53 -7.62
CA SER A 63 -1.17 -6.09 -6.96
C SER A 63 -1.45 -5.30 -5.68
N SER A 64 -0.43 -5.18 -4.82
CA SER A 64 -0.48 -4.35 -3.61
C SER A 64 -0.72 -2.87 -3.91
N THR A 65 -0.28 -2.38 -5.08
CA THR A 65 -0.53 -1.01 -5.57
C THR A 65 -1.84 -0.86 -6.35
N ALA A 66 -2.49 -1.95 -6.75
CA ALA A 66 -3.76 -1.87 -7.48
C ALA A 66 -4.86 -1.28 -6.58
N ASN A 67 -5.64 -0.35 -7.13
CA ASN A 67 -6.75 0.31 -6.43
C ASN A 67 -6.35 1.02 -5.12
N THR A 68 -5.11 1.49 -5.02
CA THR A 68 -4.67 2.41 -3.95
C THR A 68 -4.29 3.76 -4.55
N LEU A 69 -3.98 4.75 -3.70
CA LEU A 69 -3.40 6.04 -4.10
C LEU A 69 -2.12 5.87 -4.93
N PHE A 70 -1.45 4.72 -4.82
CA PHE A 70 -0.22 4.38 -5.52
C PHE A 70 -0.44 3.60 -6.84
N HIS A 71 -1.68 3.52 -7.32
CA HIS A 71 -1.97 2.83 -8.57
C HIS A 71 -1.35 3.56 -9.77
N LYS A 72 -0.54 2.85 -10.56
CA LYS A 72 0.15 3.35 -11.76
C LYS A 72 1.05 4.58 -11.53
N VAL A 73 1.60 4.73 -10.32
CA VAL A 73 2.61 5.76 -10.07
C VAL A 73 3.82 5.52 -10.99
N LYS A 74 4.19 6.55 -11.75
CA LYS A 74 5.29 6.51 -12.73
C LYS A 74 6.66 6.84 -12.14
N PHE A 75 6.69 7.42 -10.95
CA PHE A 75 7.89 7.70 -10.18
C PHE A 75 8.06 6.63 -9.08
N GLY A 76 9.28 6.44 -8.56
CA GLY A 76 9.54 5.40 -7.54
C GLY A 76 8.54 5.45 -6.39
N LEU A 77 8.08 4.28 -5.95
CA LEU A 77 7.05 4.13 -4.92
C LEU A 77 7.48 4.78 -3.60
N HIS A 78 8.77 4.67 -3.27
CA HIS A 78 9.37 5.35 -2.12
C HIS A 78 9.17 6.88 -2.17
N LYS A 79 9.38 7.52 -3.33
CA LYS A 79 9.13 8.97 -3.50
C LYS A 79 7.66 9.32 -3.30
N ALA A 80 6.74 8.50 -3.82
CA ALA A 80 5.31 8.73 -3.64
C ALA A 80 4.92 8.67 -2.16
N PHE A 81 5.48 7.70 -1.43
CA PHE A 81 5.27 7.58 0.00
C PHE A 81 5.79 8.81 0.77
N CYS A 82 6.98 9.33 0.42
CA CYS A 82 7.48 10.57 1.01
C CYS A 82 6.56 11.78 0.75
N ILE A 83 6.04 11.92 -0.48
CA ILE A 83 5.10 13.01 -0.81
C ILE A 83 3.82 12.89 0.01
N VAL A 84 3.23 11.69 0.08
CA VAL A 84 2.02 11.48 0.89
C VAL A 84 2.27 11.77 2.37
N PHE A 85 3.43 11.38 2.87
CA PHE A 85 3.83 11.66 4.25
C PHE A 85 3.98 13.17 4.51
N GLU A 86 4.63 13.90 3.60
CA GLU A 86 4.76 15.36 3.70
C GLU A 86 3.39 16.04 3.62
N MET A 87 2.52 15.59 2.71
CA MET A 87 1.13 16.10 2.62
C MET A 87 0.32 15.81 3.88
N ALA A 88 0.50 14.65 4.52
CA ALA A 88 -0.23 14.27 5.73
C ALA A 88 0.29 14.96 7.00
N THR A 89 1.59 15.30 7.05
CA THR A 89 2.23 15.94 8.21
C THR A 89 2.29 17.46 8.09
N SER A 90 2.14 18.02 6.89
CA SER A 90 2.07 19.47 6.69
C SER A 90 0.71 20.00 7.15
N THR A 91 0.68 20.56 8.35
CA THR A 91 -0.50 21.21 8.97
C THR A 91 -0.80 22.61 8.42
N LYS A 92 -0.38 22.93 7.18
CA LYS A 92 -0.82 24.17 6.50
C LYS A 92 -2.27 24.01 6.06
N SER A 93 -3.14 24.14 7.06
CA SER A 93 -4.52 24.59 6.93
C SER A 93 -4.47 25.88 6.11
N VAL A 94 -5.14 25.88 4.96
CA VAL A 94 -5.59 27.13 4.34
C VAL A 94 -6.67 27.73 5.23
#